data_AF-A0A4Y3TC53-F1
#
_entry.id   AF-A0A4Y3TC53-F1
#
_cell.length_a   1.000
_cell.length_b   1.000
_cell.length_c   1.000
_cell.angle_alpha   90.00
_cell.angle_beta   90.00
_cell.angle_gamma   90.00
#
_symmetry.space_group_name_H-M   'P 1'
#
loop_
_entity.id
_entity.type
_entity.pdbx_description
1 polymer ?
#
loop_
_entity_poly.entity_id
_entity_poly.type
_entity_poly.pdbx_seq_one_letter_code
_entity_poly.pdbx_strand_id
1 'polypeptide(L)'
;MGATMMNKRKPPVTTDTLNFLRHNVYNVSDLTRKNKLTEILQKFVHPTEEVFVVENAKNKDAKAAIISLSYFEELLRYKEAIDQAADELVETEAMKRLNDDSPKLKFAEAFSNDVFDFNEVIKESKD
;
A
#
# COMPACT_ATOMS: atom_id res chain seq x y z
N MET A 1 -6.38 0.38 30.90
CA MET A 1 -5.88 -0.83 30.21
C MET A 1 -4.75 -0.39 29.29
N GLY A 2 -3.52 -0.80 29.60
CA GLY A 2 -2.33 -0.32 28.90
C GLY A 2 -2.24 -0.95 27.50
N ALA A 3 -2.11 -0.12 26.47
CA ALA A 3 -1.82 -0.58 25.12
C ALA A 3 -0.44 -1.24 25.10
N THR A 4 -0.41 -2.56 24.91
CA THR A 4 0.80 -3.33 24.68
C THR A 4 1.51 -2.76 23.46
N MET A 5 2.62 -2.05 23.68
CA MET A 5 3.49 -1.61 22.59
C MET A 5 4.02 -2.85 21.89
N MET A 6 3.53 -3.09 20.68
CA MET A 6 4.01 -4.13 19.79
C MET A 6 5.48 -3.82 19.47
N ASN A 7 6.38 -4.53 20.14
CA ASN A 7 7.82 -4.37 19.95
C ASN A 7 8.17 -4.85 18.53
N LYS A 8 8.24 -3.92 17.57
CA LYS A 8 8.66 -4.16 16.19
C LYS A 8 10.14 -4.54 16.21
N ARG A 9 10.44 -5.81 16.48
CA ARG A 9 11.78 -6.36 16.30
C ARG A 9 12.16 -6.13 14.85
N LYS A 10 13.19 -5.31 14.62
CA LYS A 10 13.72 -5.07 13.28
C LYS A 10 14.14 -6.42 12.72
N PRO A 11 13.76 -6.75 11.47
CA PRO A 11 14.14 -8.02 10.88
C PRO A 11 15.67 -8.17 10.89
N PRO A 12 16.20 -9.39 11.08
CA PRO A 12 17.62 -9.61 11.07
C PRO A 12 18.20 -9.20 9.71
N VAL A 13 19.33 -8.49 9.74
CA VAL A 13 20.08 -8.13 8.53
C VAL A 13 20.63 -9.41 7.92
N THR A 14 20.16 -9.77 6.72
CA THR A 14 20.64 -10.93 5.96
C THR A 14 21.80 -10.53 5.05
N THR A 15 22.60 -11.50 4.60
CA THR A 15 23.65 -11.30 3.60
C THR A 15 23.10 -10.62 2.34
N ASP A 16 21.87 -10.96 1.95
CA ASP A 16 21.20 -10.37 0.78
C ASP A 16 20.91 -8.88 0.98
N THR A 17 20.44 -8.48 2.17
CA THR A 17 20.25 -7.05 2.48
C THR A 17 21.57 -6.27 2.44
N LEU A 18 22.69 -6.87 2.89
CA LEU A 18 24.00 -6.23 2.81
C LEU A 18 24.52 -6.16 1.37
N ASN A 19 24.31 -7.21 0.57
CA ASN A 19 24.68 -7.24 -0.84
C ASN A 19 23.93 -6.16 -1.62
N PHE A 20 22.64 -5.99 -1.35
CA PHE A 20 21.84 -4.92 -1.94
C PHE A 20 22.35 -3.53 -1.52
N LEU A 21 22.56 -3.30 -0.23
CA LEU A 21 23.10 -2.01 0.25
C LEU A 21 24.46 -1.67 -0.34
N ARG A 22 25.30 -2.68 -0.62
CA ARG A 22 26.65 -2.47 -1.15
C ARG A 22 26.67 -2.22 -2.66
N HIS A 23 25.83 -2.91 -3.43
CA HIS A 23 25.93 -2.91 -4.90
C HIS A 23 24.78 -2.20 -5.61
N ASN A 24 23.69 -1.94 -4.92
CA ASN A 24 22.47 -1.40 -5.52
C ASN A 24 22.07 -0.03 -4.97
N VAL A 25 22.77 0.48 -3.94
CA VAL A 25 22.50 1.81 -3.36
C VAL A 25 23.60 2.79 -3.75
N TYR A 26 23.21 3.90 -4.39
CA TYR A 26 24.12 4.93 -4.89
C TYR A 26 23.71 6.32 -4.43
N ASN A 27 24.68 7.20 -4.21
CA ASN A 27 24.38 8.63 -4.04
C ASN A 27 24.22 9.31 -5.41
N VAL A 28 23.48 10.42 -5.44
CA VAL A 28 23.33 11.27 -6.65
C VAL A 28 24.69 11.64 -7.28
N SER A 29 25.71 11.89 -6.45
CA SER A 29 27.07 12.20 -6.92
C SER A 29 27.77 11.01 -7.59
N ASP A 30 27.49 9.78 -7.15
CA ASP A 30 28.09 8.58 -7.72
C ASP A 30 27.51 8.29 -9.11
N LEU A 31 26.21 8.53 -9.30
CA LEU A 31 25.54 8.35 -10.60
C LEU A 31 26.09 9.30 -11.68
N THR A 32 26.33 10.55 -11.30
CA THR A 32 26.72 11.61 -12.23
C THR A 32 28.23 11.65 -12.50
N ARG A 33 29.07 11.35 -11.50
CA ARG A 33 30.53 11.48 -11.63
C ARG A 33 31.23 10.20 -12.09
N LYS A 34 30.63 9.02 -11.90
CA LYS A 34 31.29 7.71 -12.16
C LYS A 34 30.69 6.95 -13.34
N ASN A 35 29.94 7.59 -14.23
CA ASN A 35 29.22 6.94 -15.34
C ASN A 35 28.33 5.76 -14.90
N LYS A 36 27.97 5.67 -13.61
CA LYS A 36 27.17 4.54 -13.09
C LYS A 36 25.77 4.50 -13.66
N LEU A 37 25.21 5.64 -14.00
CA LEU A 37 23.94 5.68 -14.72
C LEU A 37 24.03 4.93 -16.06
N THR A 38 25.11 5.12 -16.82
CA THR A 38 25.33 4.41 -18.08
C THR A 38 25.48 2.91 -17.87
N GLU A 39 26.20 2.47 -16.84
CA GLU A 39 26.33 1.04 -16.51
C GLU A 39 25.00 0.41 -16.11
N ILE A 40 24.18 1.12 -15.31
CA ILE A 40 22.83 0.67 -14.93
C ILE A 40 21.95 0.54 -16.18
N LEU A 41 21.99 1.54 -17.08
CA LEU A 41 21.22 1.49 -18.32
C LEU A 41 21.67 0.35 -19.25
N GLN A 42 22.96 0.01 -19.27
CA GLN A 42 23.46 -1.15 -20.02
C GLN A 42 22.92 -2.47 -19.48
N LYS A 43 22.74 -2.60 -18.16
CA LYS A 43 22.11 -3.79 -17.56
C LYS A 43 20.65 -3.94 -17.96
N PHE A 44 19.96 -2.83 -18.21
CA PHE A 44 18.54 -2.83 -18.62
C PHE A 44 18.31 -3.16 -20.10
N VAL A 45 19.37 -3.45 -20.87
CA VAL A 45 19.24 -3.95 -22.25
C VAL A 45 18.54 -5.32 -22.27
N HIS A 46 18.70 -6.11 -21.21
CA HIS A 46 18.02 -7.39 -21.05
C HIS A 46 16.92 -7.28 -19.99
N PRO A 47 15.83 -8.07 -20.11
CA PRO A 47 14.80 -8.13 -19.08
C PRO A 47 15.43 -8.44 -17.72
N THR A 48 15.18 -7.56 -16.74
CA THR A 48 15.72 -7.68 -15.39
C THR A 48 14.78 -7.01 -14.40
N GLU A 49 14.63 -7.67 -13.25
CA GLU A 49 13.91 -7.17 -12.08
C GLU A 49 14.87 -6.44 -11.11
N GLU A 50 16.12 -6.20 -11.51
CA GLU A 50 17.12 -5.55 -10.68
C GLU A 50 16.70 -4.11 -10.37
N VAL A 51 16.70 -3.78 -9.07
CA VAL A 51 16.37 -2.45 -8.56
C VAL A 51 17.64 -1.76 -8.06
N PHE A 52 17.82 -0.51 -8.45
CA PHE A 52 18.85 0.36 -7.91
C PHE A 52 18.21 1.48 -7.11
N VAL A 53 18.73 1.78 -5.94
CA VAL A 53 18.24 2.86 -5.09
C VAL A 53 19.21 4.03 -5.15
N VAL A 54 18.65 5.21 -5.34
CA VAL A 54 19.39 6.47 -5.33
C VAL A 54 19.02 7.24 -4.08
N GLU A 55 20.03 7.67 -3.34
CA GLU A 55 19.86 8.44 -2.11
C GLU A 55 20.48 9.84 -2.26
N ASN A 56 19.85 10.84 -1.66
CA ASN A 56 20.49 12.13 -1.47
C ASN A 56 21.37 12.09 -0.21
N ALA A 57 22.67 12.32 -0.38
CA ALA A 57 23.63 12.33 0.73
C ALA A 57 23.29 13.34 1.85
N LYS A 58 22.60 14.44 1.51
CA LYS A 58 22.18 15.48 2.47
C LYS A 58 20.83 15.17 3.12
N ASN A 59 19.95 14.45 2.43
CA ASN A 59 18.64 14.06 2.93
C ASN A 59 18.38 12.59 2.62
N LYS A 60 18.63 11.72 3.61
CA LYS A 60 18.51 10.28 3.44
C LYS A 60 17.06 9.80 3.25
N ASP A 61 16.06 10.62 3.56
CA ASP A 61 14.66 10.28 3.30
C ASP A 61 14.29 10.56 1.83
N ALA A 62 15.06 11.39 1.13
CA ALA A 62 14.92 11.59 -0.30
C ALA A 62 15.59 10.44 -1.06
N LYS A 63 14.79 9.40 -1.37
CA LYS A 63 15.21 8.21 -2.12
C LYS A 63 14.37 8.01 -3.37
N ALA A 64 14.99 7.45 -4.40
CA ALA A 64 14.31 7.02 -5.62
C ALA A 64 14.77 5.61 -5.99
N ALA A 65 13.93 4.87 -6.71
CA ALA A 65 14.30 3.61 -7.34
C ALA A 65 14.50 3.83 -8.84
N ILE A 66 15.57 3.24 -9.38
CA ILE A 66 15.81 3.10 -10.82
C ILE A 66 15.58 1.63 -11.14
N ILE A 67 14.64 1.38 -12.04
CA ILE A 67 14.24 0.07 -12.53
C ILE A 67 14.16 0.11 -14.06
N SER A 68 14.20 -1.05 -14.70
CA SER A 68 13.98 -1.13 -16.14
C SER A 68 12.56 -0.72 -16.49
N LEU A 69 12.37 -0.10 -17.67
CA LEU A 69 11.04 0.31 -18.13
C LEU A 69 10.11 -0.90 -18.28
N SER A 70 10.63 -2.00 -18.82
CA SER A 70 9.86 -3.24 -18.99
C SER A 70 9.38 -3.81 -17.66
N TYR A 71 10.24 -3.81 -16.62
CA TYR A 71 9.82 -4.25 -15.29
C TYR A 71 8.80 -3.30 -14.67
N PHE A 72 8.94 -1.99 -14.89
CA PHE A 72 7.94 -1.02 -14.41
C PHE A 72 6.58 -1.23 -15.08
N GLU A 73 6.53 -1.48 -16.39
CA GLU A 73 5.30 -1.81 -17.11
C GLU A 73 4.65 -3.09 -16.57
N GLU A 74 5.45 -4.10 -16.23
CA GLU A 74 4.95 -5.34 -15.62
C GLU A 74 4.30 -5.08 -14.24
N LEU A 75 4.96 -4.30 -13.39
CA LEU A 75 4.43 -3.89 -12.09
C LEU A 75 3.13 -3.10 -12.22
N LEU A 76 3.02 -2.22 -13.23
CA LEU A 76 1.80 -1.48 -13.51
C LEU A 76 0.65 -2.41 -13.91
N ARG A 77 0.91 -3.41 -14.75
CA ARG A 77 -0.10 -4.41 -15.12
C ARG A 77 -0.59 -5.21 -13.93
N TYR A 78 0.30 -5.59 -13.01
CA TYR A 78 -0.11 -6.25 -11.78
C TYR A 78 -1.00 -5.37 -10.90
N LYS A 79 -0.65 -4.09 -10.78
CA LYS A 79 -1.47 -3.13 -10.05
C LYS A 79 -2.86 -3.00 -10.69
N GLU A 80 -2.93 -2.83 -12.01
CA GLU A 80 -4.20 -2.73 -12.75
C GLU A 80 -5.08 -3.96 -12.55
N ALA A 81 -4.51 -5.16 -12.60
CA ALA A 81 -5.24 -6.40 -12.37
C ALA A 81 -5.78 -6.51 -10.93
N ILE A 82 -5.00 -6.06 -9.93
CA ILE A 82 -5.42 -6.04 -8.53
C ILE A 82 -6.54 -5.01 -8.32
N ASP A 83 -6.39 -3.81 -8.87
CA ASP A 83 -7.38 -2.75 -8.77
C ASP A 83 -8.71 -3.21 -9.41
N GLN A 84 -8.67 -3.84 -10.59
CA GLN A 84 -9.85 -4.43 -11.24
C GLN A 84 -10.51 -5.52 -10.39
N ALA A 85 -9.73 -6.45 -9.83
CA ALA A 85 -10.28 -7.49 -8.97
C ALA A 85 -10.91 -6.92 -7.69
N ALA A 86 -10.37 -5.83 -7.15
CA ALA A 86 -10.94 -5.16 -5.99
C ALA A 86 -12.30 -4.50 -6.34
N ASP A 87 -12.39 -3.84 -7.49
CA ASP A 87 -13.63 -3.24 -7.97
C ASP A 87 -14.70 -4.31 -8.22
N GLU A 88 -14.36 -5.43 -8.89
CA GLU A 88 -15.26 -6.55 -9.11
C GLU A 88 -15.78 -7.16 -7.80
N LEU A 89 -14.94 -7.25 -6.76
CA LEU A 89 -15.35 -7.74 -5.45
C LEU A 89 -16.36 -6.80 -4.78
N VAL A 90 -16.15 -5.49 -4.88
CA VAL A 90 -17.07 -4.48 -4.34
C VAL A 90 -18.41 -4.53 -5.08
N GLU A 91 -18.39 -4.58 -6.41
CA GLU A 91 -19.60 -4.72 -7.21
C GLU A 91 -20.34 -6.01 -6.89
N THR A 92 -19.63 -7.13 -6.79
CA THR A 92 -20.22 -8.42 -6.43
C THR A 92 -20.87 -8.38 -5.04
N GLU A 93 -20.22 -7.78 -4.05
CA GLU A 93 -20.76 -7.65 -2.70
C GLU A 93 -21.95 -6.67 -2.64
N ALA A 94 -21.90 -5.56 -3.39
CA ALA A 94 -23.01 -4.64 -3.52
C ALA A 94 -24.22 -5.31 -4.19
N MET A 95 -23.99 -6.08 -5.26
CA MET A 95 -25.02 -6.87 -5.95
C MET A 95 -25.57 -7.97 -5.04
N LYS A 96 -24.75 -8.63 -4.23
CA LYS A 96 -25.23 -9.58 -3.21
C LYS A 96 -26.12 -8.88 -2.19
N ARG A 97 -25.76 -7.69 -1.70
CA ARG A 97 -26.61 -6.91 -0.77
C ARG A 97 -27.91 -6.43 -1.40
N LEU A 98 -27.89 -6.10 -2.69
CA LEU A 98 -29.07 -5.67 -3.43
C LEU A 98 -30.01 -6.84 -3.72
N ASN A 99 -29.45 -8.02 -4.04
CA ASN A 99 -30.20 -9.23 -4.37
C ASN A 99 -30.56 -10.09 -3.14
N ASP A 100 -29.94 -9.85 -1.98
CA ASP A 100 -30.39 -10.40 -0.70
C ASP A 100 -31.62 -9.59 -0.26
N ASP A 101 -32.76 -9.91 -0.88
CA ASP A 101 -34.12 -9.36 -0.62
C ASP A 101 -34.63 -9.63 0.82
N SER A 102 -33.76 -10.10 1.71
CA SER A 102 -34.05 -10.46 3.08
C SER A 102 -33.53 -9.36 4.00
N PRO A 103 -34.37 -8.42 4.49
CA PRO A 103 -33.98 -7.63 5.64
C PRO A 103 -33.73 -8.60 6.80
N LYS A 104 -32.46 -8.83 7.16
CA LYS A 104 -32.08 -9.72 8.27
C LYS A 104 -32.62 -9.25 9.62
N LEU A 105 -32.99 -7.98 9.71
CA LEU A 105 -33.85 -7.40 10.75
C LEU A 105 -34.78 -6.39 10.08
N LYS A 106 -36.09 -6.45 10.39
CA LYS A 106 -36.98 -5.34 10.07
C LYS A 106 -36.59 -4.14 10.93
N PHE A 107 -36.76 -2.91 10.43
CA PHE A 107 -36.57 -1.68 11.22
C PHE A 107 -37.25 -1.79 12.59
N ALA A 108 -38.45 -2.38 12.64
CA ALA A 108 -39.20 -2.63 13.88
C ALA A 108 -38.50 -3.58 14.88
N GLU A 109 -37.69 -4.54 14.43
CA GLU A 109 -36.95 -5.47 15.32
C GLU A 109 -35.64 -4.88 15.84
N ALA A 110 -35.04 -3.93 15.11
CA ALA A 110 -33.85 -3.21 15.57
C ALA A 110 -34.15 -2.30 16.78
N PHE A 111 -35.39 -1.80 16.89
CA PHE A 111 -35.86 -0.95 17.99
C PHE A 111 -36.75 -1.66 19.01
N SER A 112 -37.02 -2.96 18.85
CA SER A 112 -37.88 -3.69 19.80
C SER A 112 -37.14 -4.12 21.08
N ASN A 113 -35.81 -4.14 21.07
CA ASN A 113 -34.99 -4.58 22.20
C ASN A 113 -34.27 -3.45 22.94
N ASP A 114 -34.23 -2.24 22.38
CA ASP A 114 -33.74 -1.05 23.07
C ASP A 114 -34.90 -0.08 23.22
N VAL A 115 -35.16 0.34 24.45
CA VAL A 115 -36.11 1.38 24.81
C VAL A 115 -35.63 2.69 24.19
N PHE A 116 -35.93 2.90 22.91
CA PHE A 116 -35.60 4.12 22.20
C PHE A 116 -36.57 5.21 22.68
N ASP A 117 -36.17 5.96 23.71
CA ASP A 117 -37.00 7.03 24.26
C ASP A 117 -36.96 8.25 23.33
N PHE A 118 -37.92 8.29 22.40
CA PHE A 118 -38.11 9.40 21.47
C PHE A 118 -38.23 10.77 22.17
N ASN A 119 -38.56 10.80 23.48
CA ASN A 119 -38.60 12.05 24.24
C ASN A 119 -37.22 12.65 24.52
N GLU A 120 -36.16 11.85 24.54
CA GLU A 120 -34.79 12.31 24.77
C GLU A 120 -34.24 13.00 23.52
N VAL A 121 -34.53 12.44 22.34
CA VAL A 121 -34.14 13.00 21.03
C VAL A 121 -34.83 14.34 20.75
N ILE A 122 -36.11 14.50 21.12
CA ILE A 122 -36.84 15.76 20.93
C ILE A 122 -36.31 16.87 21.85
N LYS A 123 -35.78 16.52 23.04
CA LYS A 123 -35.13 17.48 23.92
C LYS A 123 -33.80 17.99 23.36
N GLU A 124 -32.99 17.13 22.74
CA GLU A 124 -31.73 17.56 22.11
C GLU A 124 -31.91 18.37 20.81
N SER A 125 -33.08 18.31 20.16
CA SER A 125 -33.38 19.11 18.96
C SER A 125 -33.89 20.53 19.24
N LYS A 126 -34.05 20.91 20.52
CA LYS A 126 -34.47 22.25 20.95
C LYS A 126 -33.36 22.91 21.75
N ASP A 127 -32.24 23.16 21.08
CA ASP A 127 -31.31 24.26 21.39
C ASP A 127 -30.92 24.96 20.08
#